data_AF-A0A9W4T3B2-F1
#
_entry.id   AF-A0A9W4T3B2-F1
#
_cell.length_a   1.000
_cell.length_b   1.000
_cell.length_c   1.000
_cell.angle_alpha   90.00
_cell.angle_beta   90.00
_cell.angle_gamma   90.00
#
_symmetry.space_group_name_H-M   'P 1'
#
loop_
_entity.id
_entity.type
_entity.pdbx_description
1 polymer ?
#
loop_
_entity_poly.entity_id
_entity_poly.type
_entity_poly.pdbx_seq_one_letter_code
_entity_poly.pdbx_strand_id
1 'polypeptide(L)'
;MKPTKTKKQVIVVPTTQKTMVKTKPVKTLTKSRPIRSKSNTLAYYNCLIDQVANPVNDKVKITKLAHHCKCKKGEVAVARQEHKAQLVQKLAQSYKNFGESLGHYLHADIVGCAKELKK
;
A
#
# COMPACT_ATOMS: atom_id res chain seq x y z
N MET A 1 -9.96 -98.73 -1.03
CA MET A 1 -10.60 -97.66 -1.83
C MET A 1 -9.73 -96.41 -1.77
N LYS A 2 -9.38 -95.83 -2.93
CA LYS A 2 -8.43 -94.71 -3.05
C LYS A 2 -9.14 -93.37 -2.76
N PRO A 3 -8.52 -92.42 -2.06
CA PRO A 3 -9.14 -91.14 -1.71
C PRO A 3 -9.22 -90.20 -2.92
N THR A 4 -10.39 -89.60 -3.09
CA THR A 4 -10.73 -88.65 -4.14
C THR A 4 -9.99 -87.33 -3.93
N LYS A 5 -9.15 -86.94 -4.89
CA LYS A 5 -8.39 -85.68 -4.84
C LYS A 5 -9.34 -84.49 -5.05
N THR A 6 -9.53 -83.68 -4.01
CA THR A 6 -10.25 -82.40 -4.09
C THR A 6 -9.46 -81.42 -4.95
N LYS A 7 -10.03 -80.97 -6.08
CA LYS A 7 -9.45 -79.92 -6.93
C LYS A 7 -9.42 -78.61 -6.14
N LYS A 8 -8.22 -78.06 -5.89
CA LYS A 8 -8.06 -76.70 -5.36
C LYS A 8 -8.59 -75.72 -6.41
N GLN A 9 -9.69 -75.03 -6.10
CA GLN A 9 -10.12 -73.88 -6.89
C GLN A 9 -9.15 -72.72 -6.61
N VAL A 10 -8.45 -72.28 -7.64
CA VAL A 10 -7.64 -71.06 -7.58
C VAL A 10 -8.60 -69.89 -7.63
N ILE A 11 -8.83 -69.23 -6.50
CA ILE A 11 -9.53 -67.96 -6.46
C ILE A 11 -8.54 -66.92 -6.98
N VAL A 12 -8.71 -66.49 -8.23
CA VAL A 12 -7.98 -65.35 -8.78
C VAL A 12 -8.59 -64.10 -8.13
N VAL A 13 -7.94 -63.61 -7.08
CA VAL A 13 -8.22 -62.28 -6.54
C VAL A 13 -7.70 -61.26 -7.57
N PRO A 14 -8.53 -60.33 -8.08
CA PRO A 14 -8.01 -59.25 -8.89
C PRO A 14 -7.14 -58.38 -7.98
N THR A 15 -5.82 -58.49 -8.14
CA THR A 15 -4.88 -57.54 -7.55
C THR A 15 -5.24 -56.18 -8.13
N THR A 16 -5.94 -55.34 -7.38
CA THR A 16 -6.19 -53.96 -7.76
C THR A 16 -4.84 -53.26 -7.85
N GLN A 17 -4.24 -53.25 -9.04
CA GLN A 17 -3.21 -52.31 -9.41
C GLN A 17 -3.86 -50.93 -9.44
N LYS A 18 -3.98 -50.29 -8.28
CA LYS A 18 -4.22 -48.86 -8.21
C LYS A 18 -2.90 -48.19 -8.50
N THR A 19 -2.73 -47.94 -9.80
CA THR A 19 -2.05 -46.81 -10.42
C THR A 19 -1.38 -45.89 -9.41
N MET A 20 -0.06 -45.76 -9.51
CA MET A 20 0.71 -44.65 -8.95
C MET A 20 -0.14 -43.39 -9.01
N VAL A 21 -0.59 -42.92 -7.85
CA VAL A 21 -1.24 -41.63 -7.72
C VAL A 21 -0.20 -40.64 -8.23
N LYS A 22 -0.45 -40.06 -9.41
CA LYS A 22 0.29 -38.89 -9.89
C LYS A 22 0.26 -37.88 -8.75
N THR A 23 1.37 -37.79 -8.03
CA THR A 23 1.62 -36.72 -7.07
C THR A 23 1.42 -35.45 -7.86
N LYS A 24 0.32 -34.73 -7.56
CA LYS A 24 0.14 -33.37 -8.07
C LYS A 24 1.44 -32.64 -7.73
N PRO A 25 2.14 -32.01 -8.70
CA PRO A 25 3.33 -31.26 -8.36
C PRO A 25 2.90 -30.23 -7.32
N VAL A 26 3.43 -30.37 -6.11
CA VAL A 26 3.36 -29.31 -5.11
C VAL A 26 3.94 -28.11 -5.83
N LYS A 27 3.13 -27.09 -6.08
CA LYS A 27 3.62 -25.80 -6.57
C LYS A 27 4.47 -25.23 -5.45
N THR A 28 5.72 -25.66 -5.37
CA THR A 28 6.71 -25.02 -4.53
C THR A 28 6.80 -23.59 -5.00
N LEU A 29 6.42 -22.68 -4.11
CA LEU A 29 6.42 -21.24 -4.33
C LEU A 29 7.89 -20.74 -4.28
N THR A 30 8.77 -21.31 -5.12
CA THR A 30 10.23 -21.13 -5.05
C THR A 30 10.74 -19.88 -5.75
N LYS A 31 9.87 -19.13 -6.43
CA LYS A 31 10.24 -17.82 -6.94
C LYS A 31 10.10 -16.81 -5.81
N SER A 32 11.24 -16.42 -5.23
CA SER A 32 11.31 -15.22 -4.41
C SER A 32 10.70 -14.08 -5.24
N ARG A 33 9.74 -13.37 -4.62
CA ARG A 33 9.10 -12.24 -5.29
C ARG A 33 10.21 -11.20 -5.55
N PRO A 34 10.31 -10.63 -6.77
CA PRO A 34 11.30 -9.60 -7.03
C PRO A 34 11.13 -8.49 -5.99
N ILE A 35 12.26 -8.00 -5.44
CA ILE A 35 12.28 -6.90 -4.48
C ILE A 35 11.57 -5.72 -5.14
N ARG A 36 10.35 -5.44 -4.68
CA ARG A 36 9.51 -4.38 -5.23
C ARG A 36 10.19 -3.05 -4.90
N SER A 37 10.34 -2.16 -5.89
CA SER A 37 11.00 -0.87 -5.67
C SER A 37 10.33 -0.10 -4.53
N LYS A 38 11.15 0.39 -3.57
CA LYS A 38 10.67 1.02 -2.32
C LYS A 38 9.77 2.23 -2.58
N SER A 39 10.10 3.06 -3.58
CA SER A 39 9.33 4.26 -3.95
C SER A 39 7.88 3.93 -4.35
N ASN A 40 7.70 2.87 -5.15
CA ASN A 40 6.40 2.44 -5.65
C ASN A 40 5.52 1.77 -4.58
N THR A 41 6.14 1.41 -3.46
CA THR A 41 5.46 0.74 -2.34
C THR A 41 4.87 1.79 -1.39
N LEU A 42 5.58 2.90 -1.17
CA LEU A 42 5.10 4.05 -0.38
C LEU A 42 3.88 4.73 -1.02
N ALA A 43 3.95 5.01 -2.33
CA ALA A 43 2.82 5.61 -3.06
C ALA A 43 1.56 4.74 -3.02
N TYR A 44 1.73 3.41 -3.05
CA TYR A 44 0.65 2.45 -2.91
C TYR A 44 -0.03 2.51 -1.53
N TYR A 45 0.75 2.55 -0.45
CA TYR A 45 0.19 2.65 0.90
C TYR A 45 -0.46 4.00 1.16
N ASN A 46 0.16 5.09 0.68
CA ASN A 46 -0.42 6.42 0.74
C ASN A 46 -1.79 6.48 0.05
N CYS A 47 -1.90 5.90 -1.16
CA CYS A 47 -3.18 5.79 -1.84
C CYS A 47 -4.21 4.98 -1.03
N LEU A 48 -3.80 3.87 -0.41
CA LEU A 48 -4.71 3.07 0.42
C LEU A 48 -5.23 3.86 1.63
N ILE A 49 -4.35 4.60 2.31
CA ILE A 49 -4.73 5.46 3.43
C ILE A 49 -5.76 6.48 2.96
N ASP A 50 -5.49 7.17 1.84
CA ASP A 50 -6.38 8.20 1.30
C ASP A 50 -7.73 7.61 0.86
N GLN A 51 -7.75 6.39 0.33
CA GLN A 51 -8.98 5.71 -0.08
C GLN A 51 -9.80 5.21 1.11
N VAL A 52 -9.16 4.74 2.18
CA VAL A 52 -9.85 4.26 3.40
C VAL A 52 -10.35 5.42 4.25
N ALA A 53 -9.63 6.55 4.28
CA ALA A 53 -10.07 7.74 4.99
C ALA A 53 -11.25 8.46 4.32
N ASN A 54 -11.59 8.11 3.08
CA ASN A 54 -12.68 8.74 2.36
C ASN A 54 -14.02 8.06 2.69
N PRO A 55 -14.98 8.77 3.30
CA PRO A 55 -16.25 8.18 3.78
C PRO A 55 -17.12 7.60 2.64
N VAL A 56 -16.89 8.03 1.39
CA VAL A 56 -17.57 7.47 0.21
C VAL A 56 -17.20 6.00 -0.02
N ASN A 57 -16.05 5.57 0.49
CA ASN A 57 -15.49 4.23 0.27
C ASN A 57 -15.78 3.23 1.39
N ASP A 58 -16.54 3.58 2.43
CA ASP A 58 -16.79 2.71 3.60
C ASP A 58 -17.35 1.33 3.24
N LYS A 59 -18.14 1.25 2.17
CA LYS A 59 -18.77 -0.01 1.71
C LYS A 59 -18.04 -0.67 0.54
N VAL A 60 -16.90 -0.13 0.11
CA VAL A 60 -16.14 -0.64 -1.03
C VAL A 60 -15.21 -1.76 -0.56
N LYS A 61 -15.20 -2.88 -1.31
CA LYS A 61 -14.28 -3.99 -1.02
C LYS A 61 -12.82 -3.51 -1.09
N ILE A 62 -12.04 -3.81 -0.05
CA ILE A 62 -10.61 -3.46 0.07
C ILE A 62 -9.80 -3.93 -1.15
N THR A 63 -10.16 -5.09 -1.73
CA THR A 63 -9.52 -5.62 -2.94
C THR A 63 -9.66 -4.70 -4.16
N LYS A 64 -10.81 -4.02 -4.31
CA LYS A 64 -11.06 -3.05 -5.38
C LYS A 64 -10.23 -1.79 -5.18
N LEU A 65 -10.16 -1.30 -3.93
CA LEU A 65 -9.33 -0.13 -3.56
C LEU A 65 -7.84 -0.41 -3.78
N ALA A 66 -7.37 -1.60 -3.38
CA ALA A 66 -5.99 -2.04 -3.61
C ALA A 66 -5.65 -2.14 -5.10
N HIS A 67 -6.58 -2.64 -5.93
CA HIS A 67 -6.38 -2.66 -7.39
C HIS A 67 -6.27 -1.25 -7.96
N HIS A 68 -7.19 -0.35 -7.58
CA HIS A 68 -7.17 1.04 -7.99
C HIS A 68 -5.83 1.72 -7.64
N CYS A 69 -5.37 1.57 -6.40
CA CYS A 69 -4.09 2.12 -5.95
C CYS A 69 -2.87 1.49 -6.62
N LYS A 70 -2.93 0.22 -7.00
CA LYS A 70 -1.84 -0.45 -7.74
C LYS A 70 -1.71 0.09 -9.16
N CYS A 71 -2.83 0.40 -9.81
CA CYS A 71 -2.86 0.97 -11.16
C CYS A 71 -2.47 2.45 -11.16
N LYS A 72 -2.91 3.22 -10.16
CA LYS A 72 -2.73 4.69 -10.11
C LYS A 72 -1.59 5.20 -9.23
N LYS A 73 -0.74 4.31 -8.69
CA LYS A 73 0.38 4.67 -7.80
C LYS A 73 1.31 5.77 -8.35
N GLY A 74 1.48 5.86 -9.68
CA GLY A 74 2.28 6.93 -10.31
C GLY A 74 1.61 8.29 -10.22
N GLU A 75 0.33 8.36 -10.56
CA GLU A 75 -0.48 9.59 -10.48
C GLU A 75 -0.56 10.13 -9.05
N VAL A 76 -0.75 9.23 -8.07
CA VAL A 76 -0.81 9.61 -6.64
C VAL A 76 0.52 10.20 -6.15
N ALA A 77 1.65 9.68 -6.64
CA ALA A 77 2.96 10.21 -6.28
C ALA A 77 3.16 11.63 -6.80
N VAL A 78 2.78 11.89 -8.06
CA VAL A 78 2.88 13.21 -8.70
C VAL A 78 1.94 14.20 -8.00
N ALA A 79 0.68 13.86 -7.81
CA ALA A 79 -0.31 14.72 -7.16
C ALA A 79 0.11 15.11 -5.73
N ARG A 80 0.68 14.19 -4.94
CA ARG A 80 1.21 14.50 -3.60
C ARG A 80 2.43 15.42 -3.66
N GLN A 81 3.30 15.24 -4.64
CA GLN A 81 4.48 16.10 -4.80
C GLN A 81 4.07 17.54 -5.15
N GLU A 82 3.11 17.70 -6.06
CA GLU A 82 2.52 19.00 -6.39
C GLU A 82 1.84 19.65 -5.19
N HIS A 83 1.02 18.90 -4.46
CA HIS A 83 0.35 19.40 -3.25
C HIS A 83 1.36 19.83 -2.17
N LYS A 84 2.44 19.06 -2.00
CA LYS A 84 3.52 19.43 -1.07
C LYS A 84 4.21 20.72 -1.52
N ALA A 85 4.48 20.88 -2.81
CA ALA A 85 5.09 22.11 -3.34
C ALA A 85 4.20 23.34 -3.10
N GLN A 86 2.89 23.21 -3.33
CA GLN A 86 1.92 24.27 -3.05
C GLN A 86 1.86 24.63 -1.56
N LEU A 87 1.87 23.63 -0.67
CA LEU A 87 1.90 23.86 0.77
C LEU A 87 3.16 24.61 1.21
N VAL A 88 4.33 24.21 0.70
CA VAL A 88 5.60 24.88 1.00
C VAL A 88 5.57 26.35 0.53
N GLN A 89 5.04 26.62 -0.66
CA GLN A 89 4.90 28.00 -1.16
C GLN A 89 3.97 28.84 -0.29
N LYS A 90 2.79 28.31 0.08
CA LYS A 90 1.85 29.01 0.97
C LYS A 90 2.46 29.30 2.35
N LEU A 91 3.22 28.35 2.88
CA LEU A 91 3.87 28.47 4.18
C LEU A 91 4.97 29.53 4.13
N ALA A 92 5.83 29.51 3.11
CA ALA A 92 6.83 30.55 2.88
C ALA A 92 6.21 31.95 2.76
N GLN A 93 5.09 32.08 2.04
CA GLN A 93 4.39 33.34 1.91
C GLN A 93 3.76 33.81 3.24
N SER A 94 3.22 32.87 4.03
CA SER A 94 2.69 33.19 5.36
C SER A 94 3.79 33.68 6.30
N TYR A 95 4.97 33.05 6.29
CA TYR A 95 6.13 33.51 7.06
C TYR A 95 6.62 34.89 6.61
N LYS A 96 6.63 35.17 5.30
CA LYS A 96 7.00 36.48 4.78
C LYS A 96 6.03 37.56 5.27
N ASN A 97 4.73 37.33 5.13
CA ASN A 97 3.69 38.26 5.58
C ASN A 97 3.76 38.50 7.09
N PHE A 98 4.06 37.44 7.87
CA PHE A 98 4.26 37.57 9.31
C PHE A 98 5.46 38.45 9.65
N GLY A 99 6.59 38.25 8.95
CA GLY A 99 7.78 39.09 9.10
C GLY A 99 7.54 40.56 8.75
N GLU A 100 6.83 40.83 7.65
CA GLU A 100 6.43 42.18 7.25
C GLU A 100 5.52 42.82 8.31
N SER A 101 4.53 42.08 8.82
CA SER A 101 3.65 42.56 9.89
C SER A 101 4.43 42.92 11.16
N LEU A 102 5.36 42.07 11.60
CA LEU A 102 6.24 42.37 12.74
C LEU A 102 7.12 43.60 12.50
N GLY A 103 7.64 43.75 11.28
CA GLY A 103 8.42 44.92 10.89
C GLY A 103 7.60 46.21 11.00
N HIS A 104 6.33 46.18 10.60
CA HIS A 104 5.42 47.32 10.77
C HIS A 104 5.17 47.67 12.24
N TYR A 105 4.97 46.68 13.11
CA TYR A 105 4.80 46.92 14.55
C TYR A 105 6.06 47.53 15.17
N LEU A 106 7.24 46.97 14.89
CA LEU A 106 8.52 47.51 15.38
C LEU A 106 8.76 48.93 14.88
N HIS A 107 8.47 49.21 13.61
CA HIS A 107 8.61 50.56 13.08
C HIS A 107 7.66 51.54 13.75
N ALA A 108 6.40 51.15 13.98
CA ALA A 108 5.43 51.98 14.71
C ALA A 108 5.91 52.29 16.14
N ASP A 109 6.47 51.30 16.83
CA ASP A 109 7.01 51.45 18.19
C ASP A 109 8.22 52.41 18.23
N ILE A 110 9.16 52.25 17.30
CA ILE A 110 10.33 53.13 17.17
C ILE A 110 9.91 54.57 16.88
N VAL A 111 8.96 54.77 15.96
CA VAL A 111 8.44 56.11 15.61
C VAL A 111 7.66 56.72 16.78
N GLY A 112 6.92 55.91 17.53
CA GLY A 112 6.24 56.32 18.77
C GLY A 112 7.23 56.83 19.82
N CYS A 113 8.22 56.00 20.18
CA CYS A 113 9.28 56.36 21.12
C CYS A 113 10.07 57.60 20.69
N ALA A 114 10.39 57.72 19.40
CA ALA A 114 11.10 58.89 18.87
C ALA A 114 10.29 60.19 18.94
N LYS A 115 8.95 60.12 18.92
CA LYS A 115 8.06 61.28 19.12
C LYS A 115 7.99 61.69 20.60
N GLU A 116 8.02 60.74 21.52
CA GLU A 116 8.01 61.03 22.96
C GLU A 116 9.32 61.65 23.45
N LEU A 117 10.47 61.22 22.91
CA LEU A 117 11.79 61.80 23.23
C LEU A 117 11.99 63.25 22.72
N LYS A 118 11.12 63.75 21.85
CA LYS A 118 11.16 65.13 21.31
C LYS A 118 10.17 66.08 21.99
N LYS A 119 9.41 65.60 22.97
CA LYS A 119 8.58 66.43 23.87
C LYS A 119 9.37 66.77 25.12
#